data_AF-A0A3P8SSS1-F1
#
_entry.id   AF-A0A3P8SSS1-F1
#
_cell.length_a   1.000
_cell.length_b   1.000
_cell.length_c   1.000
_cell.angle_alpha   90.00
_cell.angle_beta   90.00
_cell.angle_gamma   90.00
#
_symmetry.space_group_name_H-M   'P 1'
#
loop_
_entity.id
_entity.type
_entity.pdbx_description
1 polymer ?
#
loop_
_entity_poly.entity_id
_entity_poly.type
_entity_poly.pdbx_seq_one_letter_code
_entity_poly.pdbx_strand_id
1 'polypeptide(L)'
;IISWQPSVGAKFYVTVVKASSGHTAICTTDHTNCEPSPLQCGEEYNVTVMAVGDTCNSTAMMAGYLSTPCVPMNLSVHYNVSTAQVMWSAARGGSSYSVEAVTDQGLTVTCNSTNTSCYLNDLQCGQIYNVTVKARNQACNNTVVSAPSPCPPTNVQPS
;
A
#
# COMPACT_ATOMS: atom_id res chain seq x y z
N ILE A 1 -1.98 7.04 5.05
CA ILE A 1 -2.65 8.35 4.81
C ILE A 1 -3.23 8.36 3.41
N ILE A 2 -4.50 8.73 3.28
CA ILE A 2 -5.23 8.90 2.02
C ILE A 2 -5.45 10.40 1.80
N SER A 3 -5.20 10.91 0.61
CA SER A 3 -5.32 12.33 0.27
C SER A 3 -6.06 12.56 -1.03
N TRP A 4 -6.78 13.68 -1.14
CA TRP A 4 -7.57 14.05 -2.31
C TRP A 4 -7.52 15.56 -2.56
N GLN A 5 -8.11 16.00 -3.68
CA GLN A 5 -8.27 17.43 -3.98
C GLN A 5 -9.51 18.01 -3.31
N PRO A 6 -9.47 19.28 -2.87
CA PRO A 6 -10.62 19.93 -2.26
C PRO A 6 -11.79 20.05 -3.23
N SER A 7 -13.01 19.80 -2.74
CA SER A 7 -14.27 19.98 -3.47
C SER A 7 -14.95 21.29 -3.08
N VAL A 8 -15.42 22.05 -4.07
CA VAL A 8 -16.11 23.33 -3.83
C VAL A 8 -17.43 23.08 -3.09
N GLY A 9 -17.63 23.76 -1.96
CA GLY A 9 -18.84 23.64 -1.13
C GLY A 9 -18.84 22.47 -0.15
N ALA A 10 -17.76 21.68 -0.07
CA ALA A 10 -17.61 20.63 0.92
C ALA A 10 -17.24 21.20 2.30
N LYS A 11 -17.99 20.83 3.34
CA LYS A 11 -17.67 21.15 4.74
C LYS A 11 -16.75 20.11 5.36
N PHE A 12 -16.99 18.85 5.05
CA PHE A 12 -16.19 17.74 5.52
C PHE A 12 -16.27 16.58 4.54
N TYR A 13 -15.40 15.59 4.75
CA TYR A 13 -15.25 14.42 3.92
C TYR A 13 -15.42 13.16 4.77
N VAL A 14 -16.07 12.17 4.18
CA VAL A 14 -16.20 10.82 4.74
C VAL A 14 -15.48 9.86 3.81
N THR A 15 -14.42 9.24 4.30
CA THR A 15 -13.67 8.21 3.58
C THR A 15 -14.10 6.83 4.07
N VAL A 16 -14.49 5.96 3.14
CA VAL A 16 -14.83 4.56 3.40
C VAL A 16 -13.87 3.67 2.63
N VAL A 17 -13.25 2.73 3.34
CA VAL A 17 -12.26 1.80 2.82
C VAL A 17 -12.80 0.39 3.04
N LYS A 18 -13.04 -0.36 1.98
CA LYS A 18 -13.71 -1.68 2.06
C LYS A 18 -12.91 -2.77 1.35
N ALA A 19 -12.61 -3.85 2.04
CA ALA A 19 -12.00 -5.05 1.47
C ALA A 19 -13.06 -6.03 0.98
N SER A 20 -12.67 -6.89 0.04
CA SER A 20 -13.48 -8.01 -0.44
C SER A 20 -13.80 -9.02 0.67
N SER A 21 -12.93 -9.14 1.68
CA SER A 21 -13.14 -9.95 2.89
C SER A 21 -14.24 -9.41 3.81
N GLY A 22 -14.76 -8.20 3.57
CA GLY A 22 -15.78 -7.55 4.38
C GLY A 22 -15.22 -6.59 5.44
N HIS A 23 -13.91 -6.56 5.66
CA HIS A 23 -13.29 -5.54 6.52
C HIS A 23 -13.58 -4.15 5.98
N THR A 24 -14.08 -3.25 6.84
CA THR A 24 -14.41 -1.88 6.48
C THR A 24 -13.82 -0.92 7.50
N ALA A 25 -13.08 0.08 7.02
CA ALA A 25 -12.57 1.17 7.82
C ALA A 25 -13.18 2.49 7.34
N ILE A 26 -13.48 3.39 8.27
CA ILE A 26 -14.15 4.66 7.98
C ILE A 26 -13.38 5.77 8.70
N CYS A 27 -13.36 6.94 8.08
CA CYS A 27 -12.77 8.13 8.67
C CYS A 27 -13.51 9.38 8.19
N THR A 28 -13.54 10.38 9.05
CA THR A 28 -14.21 11.66 8.78
C THR A 28 -13.27 12.79 9.14
N THR A 29 -13.14 13.77 8.23
CA THR A 29 -12.17 14.87 8.33
C THR A 29 -12.73 16.09 7.61
N ASP A 30 -12.43 17.29 8.10
CA ASP A 30 -12.68 18.56 7.40
C ASP A 30 -11.49 18.96 6.49
N HIS A 31 -10.38 18.22 6.56
CA HIS A 31 -9.22 18.37 5.70
C HIS A 31 -9.31 17.51 4.45
N THR A 32 -8.37 17.70 3.52
CA THR A 32 -8.25 16.93 2.27
C THR A 32 -7.44 15.65 2.40
N ASN A 33 -7.24 15.18 3.63
CA ASN A 33 -6.54 13.94 3.93
C ASN A 33 -7.05 13.30 5.20
N CYS A 34 -6.90 11.98 5.27
CA CYS A 34 -7.36 11.19 6.39
C CYS A 34 -6.47 9.95 6.58
N GLU A 35 -6.36 9.51 7.84
CA GLU A 35 -5.85 8.21 8.21
C GLU A 35 -6.98 7.33 8.78
N PRO A 36 -7.53 6.38 8.01
CA PRO A 36 -8.51 5.44 8.51
C PRO A 36 -7.87 4.46 9.51
N SER A 37 -8.72 3.79 10.31
CA SER A 37 -8.33 2.71 11.22
C SER A 37 -7.35 1.72 10.55
N PRO A 38 -6.44 1.10 11.34
CA PRO A 38 -5.39 0.25 10.78
C PRO A 38 -5.96 -0.84 9.87
N LEU A 39 -5.53 -0.79 8.60
CA LEU A 39 -5.94 -1.74 7.57
C LEU A 39 -5.22 -3.08 7.77
N GLN A 40 -5.87 -4.16 7.37
CA GLN A 40 -5.27 -5.49 7.41
C GLN A 40 -4.31 -5.65 6.23
N CYS A 41 -3.11 -6.18 6.51
CA CYS A 41 -2.17 -6.49 5.45
C CYS A 41 -2.70 -7.64 4.57
N GLY A 42 -2.26 -7.65 3.32
CA GLY A 42 -2.56 -8.68 2.34
C GLY A 42 -3.95 -8.61 1.73
N GLU A 43 -4.74 -7.59 2.06
CA GLU A 43 -6.08 -7.35 1.52
C GLU A 43 -6.03 -6.26 0.45
N GLU A 44 -6.96 -6.32 -0.49
CA GLU A 44 -7.20 -5.27 -1.48
C GLU A 44 -8.41 -4.45 -1.06
N TYR A 45 -8.19 -3.15 -0.84
CA TYR A 45 -9.20 -2.23 -0.37
C TYR A 45 -9.64 -1.26 -1.45
N ASN A 46 -10.97 -1.15 -1.63
CA ASN A 46 -11.57 -0.12 -2.46
C ASN A 46 -11.83 1.14 -1.63
N VAL A 47 -11.45 2.31 -2.15
CA VAL A 47 -11.53 3.59 -1.43
C VAL A 47 -12.59 4.49 -2.05
N THR A 48 -13.53 4.93 -1.21
CA THR A 48 -14.58 5.89 -1.58
C THR A 48 -14.45 7.13 -0.70
N VAL A 49 -14.45 8.32 -1.31
CA VAL A 49 -14.38 9.60 -0.60
C VAL A 49 -15.64 10.41 -0.93
N MET A 50 -16.48 10.62 0.08
CA MET A 50 -17.69 11.42 -0.05
C MET A 50 -17.43 12.83 0.49
N ALA A 51 -17.68 13.85 -0.32
CA ALA A 51 -17.70 15.23 0.10
C ALA A 51 -19.12 15.61 0.57
N VAL A 52 -19.22 16.18 1.76
CA VAL A 52 -20.48 16.50 2.41
C VAL A 52 -20.58 18.02 2.60
N GLY A 53 -21.61 18.63 2.00
CA GLY A 53 -21.92 20.06 2.09
C GLY A 53 -23.26 20.32 2.77
N ASP A 54 -23.70 21.58 2.82
CA ASP A 54 -24.97 21.97 3.46
C ASP A 54 -26.21 21.61 2.65
N THR A 55 -26.09 21.65 1.32
CA THR A 55 -27.23 21.52 0.40
C THR A 55 -27.08 20.36 -0.58
N CYS A 56 -25.87 19.83 -0.73
CA CYS A 56 -25.57 18.75 -1.66
C CYS A 56 -24.40 17.91 -1.15
N ASN A 57 -24.52 16.59 -1.33
CA ASN A 57 -23.43 15.64 -1.11
C ASN A 57 -22.95 15.18 -2.48
N SER A 58 -21.64 15.25 -2.70
CA SER A 58 -21.02 14.71 -3.91
C SER A 58 -20.10 13.55 -3.52
N THR A 59 -20.24 12.43 -4.21
CA THR A 59 -19.45 11.24 -3.92
C THR A 59 -18.39 11.07 -4.99
N ALA A 60 -17.12 11.10 -4.60
CA ALA A 60 -16.01 10.73 -5.47
C ALA A 60 -15.56 9.31 -5.13
N MET A 61 -15.42 8.47 -6.15
CA MET A 61 -14.82 7.14 -5.99
C MET A 61 -13.39 7.20 -6.49
N MET A 62 -12.46 6.63 -5.73
CA MET A 62 -11.09 6.49 -6.20
C MET A 62 -11.04 5.34 -7.19
N ALA A 63 -10.46 5.56 -8.36
CA ALA A 63 -10.15 4.49 -9.30
C ALA A 63 -8.85 3.79 -8.86
N GLY A 64 -8.92 2.86 -7.90
CA GLY A 64 -7.75 2.09 -7.48
C GLY A 64 -7.94 1.33 -6.17
N TYR A 65 -6.98 0.45 -5.88
CA TYR A 65 -6.95 -0.38 -4.68
C TYR A 65 -5.78 0.00 -3.78
N LEU A 66 -6.03 0.10 -2.46
CA LEU A 66 -4.97 0.11 -1.47
C LEU A 66 -4.67 -1.33 -1.07
N SER A 67 -3.43 -1.76 -1.20
CA SER A 67 -2.99 -3.06 -0.67
C SER A 67 -1.56 -2.94 -0.18
N THR A 68 -1.32 -3.42 1.04
CA THR A 68 0.02 -3.58 1.59
C THR A 68 0.26 -5.06 1.83
N PRO A 69 1.34 -5.67 1.31
CA PRO A 69 1.65 -7.06 1.61
C PRO A 69 1.83 -7.27 3.10
N CYS A 70 1.53 -8.47 3.59
CA CYS A 70 1.93 -8.86 4.94
C CYS A 70 3.44 -9.05 5.05
N VAL A 71 3.94 -9.03 6.29
CA VAL A 71 5.33 -9.36 6.57
C VAL A 71 5.54 -10.86 6.31
N PRO A 72 6.57 -11.26 5.55
CA PRO A 72 6.93 -12.66 5.39
C PRO A 72 7.28 -13.31 6.74
N MET A 73 6.87 -14.56 6.93
CA MET A 73 7.12 -15.31 8.17
C MET A 73 8.01 -16.53 7.93
N ASN A 74 8.46 -17.18 9.00
CA ASN A 74 9.31 -18.39 8.98
C ASN A 74 10.58 -18.18 8.14
N LEU A 75 11.34 -17.12 8.44
CA LEU A 75 12.62 -16.91 7.79
C LEU A 75 13.61 -18.01 8.19
N SER A 76 14.17 -18.68 7.19
CA SER A 76 15.29 -19.59 7.36
C SER A 76 16.44 -19.20 6.43
N VAL A 77 17.66 -19.40 6.90
CA VAL A 77 18.87 -19.04 6.16
C VAL A 77 19.80 -20.25 6.14
N HIS A 78 20.16 -20.70 4.94
CA HIS A 78 21.17 -21.73 4.72
C HIS A 78 22.40 -21.07 4.12
N TYR A 79 23.52 -21.09 4.84
CA TYR A 79 24.76 -20.48 4.38
C TYR A 79 25.71 -21.55 3.84
N ASN A 80 26.43 -21.21 2.77
CA ASN A 80 27.48 -22.03 2.19
C ASN A 80 28.61 -21.13 1.66
N VAL A 81 29.70 -21.07 2.43
CA VAL A 81 30.92 -20.30 2.14
C VAL A 81 30.61 -18.81 1.87
N SER A 82 30.49 -18.40 0.60
CA SER A 82 30.23 -17.03 0.15
C SER A 82 28.80 -16.81 -0.33
N THR A 83 27.91 -17.79 -0.13
CA THR A 83 26.52 -17.73 -0.56
C THR A 83 25.58 -18.02 0.60
N ALA A 84 24.42 -17.35 0.63
CA ALA A 84 23.34 -17.67 1.55
C ALA A 84 22.02 -17.77 0.81
N GLN A 85 21.35 -18.90 0.98
CA GLN A 85 19.98 -19.10 0.55
C GLN A 85 19.05 -18.66 1.68
N VAL A 86 18.28 -17.61 1.42
CA VAL A 86 17.24 -17.13 2.34
C VAL A 86 15.90 -17.66 1.85
N MET A 87 15.12 -18.25 2.74
CA MET A 87 13.80 -18.79 2.46
C MET A 87 12.78 -18.23 3.45
N TRP A 88 11.54 -18.09 3.01
CA TRP A 88 10.45 -17.56 3.82
C TRP A 88 9.11 -18.19 3.42
N SER A 89 8.07 -17.97 4.21
CA SER A 89 6.69 -18.31 3.82
C SER A 89 6.09 -17.22 2.95
N ALA A 90 5.23 -17.60 1.99
CA ALA A 90 4.54 -16.65 1.14
C ALA A 90 3.75 -15.63 1.97
N ALA A 91 3.98 -14.34 1.71
CA ALA A 91 3.27 -13.26 2.36
C ALA A 91 1.92 -13.03 1.66
N ARG A 92 0.85 -12.91 2.44
CA ARG A 92 -0.47 -12.55 1.90
C ARG A 92 -0.39 -11.20 1.19
N GLY A 93 -0.94 -11.13 -0.02
CA GLY A 93 -0.92 -9.95 -0.88
C GLY A 93 0.46 -9.52 -1.36
N GLY A 94 1.51 -10.35 -1.20
CA GLY A 94 2.83 -10.13 -1.80
C GLY A 94 2.97 -10.85 -3.13
N SER A 95 3.40 -10.15 -4.17
CA SER A 95 3.67 -10.71 -5.51
C SER A 95 5.17 -10.81 -5.84
N SER A 96 6.01 -10.08 -5.11
CA SER A 96 7.47 -10.17 -5.21
C SER A 96 8.12 -9.86 -3.87
N TYR A 97 9.40 -10.19 -3.73
CA TYR A 97 10.16 -10.06 -2.50
C TYR A 97 11.52 -9.46 -2.80
N SER A 98 11.99 -8.63 -1.86
CA SER A 98 13.37 -8.14 -1.83
C SER A 98 14.02 -8.52 -0.52
N VAL A 99 15.21 -9.10 -0.61
CA VAL A 99 16.05 -9.48 0.52
C VAL A 99 17.24 -8.53 0.58
N GLU A 100 17.59 -8.11 1.78
CA GLU A 100 18.70 -7.21 2.07
C GLU A 100 19.47 -7.76 3.27
N ALA A 101 20.79 -7.91 3.13
CA ALA A 101 21.69 -8.38 4.17
C ALA A 101 22.74 -7.30 4.43
N VAL A 102 22.78 -6.78 5.65
CA VAL A 102 23.63 -5.63 6.03
C VAL A 102 24.57 -6.04 7.15
N THR A 103 25.86 -5.72 7.01
CA THR A 103 26.87 -5.87 8.07
C THR A 103 26.93 -4.62 8.95
N ASP A 104 27.54 -4.73 10.12
CA ASP A 104 27.75 -3.59 11.02
C ASP A 104 28.64 -2.49 10.39
N GLN A 105 29.48 -2.84 9.40
CA GLN A 105 30.30 -1.87 8.66
C GLN A 105 29.55 -1.25 7.46
N GLY A 106 28.27 -1.59 7.26
CA GLY A 106 27.43 -1.03 6.19
C GLY A 106 27.60 -1.69 4.82
N LEU A 107 28.32 -2.82 4.72
CA LEU A 107 28.30 -3.63 3.50
C LEU A 107 26.90 -4.24 3.34
N THR A 108 26.28 -3.99 2.20
CA THR A 108 24.92 -4.44 1.88
C THR A 108 24.93 -5.37 0.68
N VAL A 109 24.28 -6.53 0.81
CA VAL A 109 24.04 -7.49 -0.27
C VAL A 109 22.53 -7.63 -0.44
N THR A 110 22.03 -7.55 -1.67
CA THR A 110 20.59 -7.62 -1.94
C THR A 110 20.26 -8.64 -3.02
N CYS A 111 19.06 -9.19 -2.95
CA CYS A 111 18.51 -9.98 -4.05
C CYS A 111 16.99 -9.83 -4.13
N ASN A 112 16.43 -10.00 -5.33
CA ASN A 112 14.99 -9.92 -5.57
C ASN A 112 14.48 -11.25 -6.14
N SER A 113 13.29 -11.65 -5.74
CA SER A 113 12.67 -12.90 -6.19
C SER A 113 11.15 -12.79 -6.21
N THR A 114 10.51 -13.46 -7.17
CA THR A 114 9.06 -13.68 -7.17
C THR A 114 8.67 -14.95 -6.42
N ASN A 115 9.65 -15.82 -6.14
CA ASN A 115 9.49 -17.02 -5.33
C ASN A 115 9.69 -16.71 -3.84
N THR A 116 9.49 -17.73 -3.01
CA THR A 116 9.69 -17.68 -1.55
C THR A 116 11.12 -17.99 -1.10
N SER A 117 12.08 -17.85 -2.02
CA SER A 117 13.51 -18.01 -1.73
C SER A 117 14.36 -17.14 -2.64
N CYS A 118 15.55 -16.79 -2.16
CA CYS A 118 16.51 -15.99 -2.90
C CYS A 118 17.93 -16.22 -2.41
N TYR A 119 18.90 -16.11 -3.32
CA TYR A 119 20.32 -16.32 -3.03
C TYR A 119 21.03 -14.98 -2.94
N LEU A 120 21.71 -14.77 -1.81
CA LEU A 120 22.67 -13.70 -1.61
C LEU A 120 24.05 -14.26 -1.95
N ASN A 121 24.70 -13.66 -2.95
CA ASN A 121 26.04 -14.03 -3.39
C ASN A 121 27.06 -13.01 -2.87
N ASP A 122 28.34 -13.35 -2.95
CA ASP A 122 29.46 -12.47 -2.61
C ASP A 122 29.49 -12.03 -1.13
N LEU A 123 29.04 -12.91 -0.24
CA LEU A 123 29.16 -12.72 1.20
C LEU A 123 30.62 -12.90 1.63
N GLN A 124 31.07 -12.02 2.52
CA GLN A 124 32.42 -12.06 3.07
C GLN A 124 32.48 -12.99 4.28
N CYS A 125 33.46 -13.90 4.29
CA CYS A 125 33.70 -14.80 5.41
C CYS A 125 34.02 -14.02 6.70
N GLY A 126 33.46 -14.48 7.82
CA GLY A 126 33.71 -13.90 9.14
C GLY A 126 32.88 -12.65 9.46
N GLN A 127 32.00 -12.20 8.56
CA GLN A 127 31.09 -11.10 8.82
C GLN A 127 29.73 -11.60 9.32
N ILE A 128 29.10 -10.81 10.20
CA ILE A 128 27.73 -11.02 10.64
C ILE A 128 26.82 -10.15 9.77
N TYR A 129 25.81 -10.77 9.18
CA TYR A 129 24.84 -10.10 8.31
C TYR A 129 23.45 -10.10 8.96
N ASN A 130 22.84 -8.93 9.07
CA ASN A 130 21.44 -8.78 9.43
C ASN A 130 20.58 -8.85 8.18
N VAL A 131 19.80 -9.93 8.06
CA VAL A 131 18.96 -10.20 6.89
C VAL A 131 17.54 -9.68 7.10
N THR A 132 17.05 -8.89 6.16
CA THR A 132 15.69 -8.36 6.11
C THR A 132 15.01 -8.79 4.81
N VAL A 133 13.80 -9.33 4.90
CA VAL A 133 12.97 -9.69 3.73
C VAL A 133 11.73 -8.80 3.71
N LYS A 134 11.49 -8.15 2.57
CA LYS A 134 10.33 -7.26 2.36
C LYS A 134 9.49 -7.82 1.21
N ALA A 135 8.20 -8.03 1.46
CA ALA A 135 7.23 -8.34 0.41
C ALA A 135 6.77 -7.06 -0.31
N ARG A 136 6.45 -7.18 -1.59
CA ARG A 136 6.02 -6.09 -2.47
C ARG A 136 4.81 -6.53 -3.30
N ASN A 137 3.97 -5.57 -3.67
CA ASN A 137 2.85 -5.76 -4.59
C ASN A 137 2.77 -4.60 -5.59
N GLN A 138 1.88 -4.76 -6.58
CA GLN A 138 1.69 -3.78 -7.66
C GLN A 138 0.99 -2.50 -7.19
N ALA A 139 0.27 -2.55 -6.05
CA ALA A 139 -0.45 -1.42 -5.49
C ALA A 139 0.46 -0.29 -4.99
N CYS A 140 1.74 -0.58 -4.69
CA CYS A 140 2.72 0.46 -4.32
C CYS A 140 3.19 1.37 -5.49
N ASN A 141 2.77 1.12 -6.74
CA ASN A 141 3.19 1.90 -7.91
C ASN A 141 2.07 2.74 -8.58
N ASN A 142 0.82 2.67 -8.12
CA ASN A 142 -0.28 3.37 -8.79
C ASN A 142 -0.48 4.79 -8.25
N THR A 143 0.14 5.76 -8.92
CA THR A 143 -0.34 7.15 -8.90
C THR A 143 -1.63 7.25 -9.71
N VAL A 144 -2.75 7.60 -9.07
CA VAL A 144 -4.03 7.78 -9.77
C VAL A 144 -4.21 9.24 -10.16
N VAL A 145 -4.35 9.47 -11.47
CA VAL A 145 -4.71 10.77 -12.06
C VAL A 145 -6.23 10.90 -12.04
N SER A 146 -6.73 11.94 -11.39
CA SER A 146 -8.16 12.30 -11.35
C SER A 146 -8.60 12.89 -12.69
N ALA A 147 -9.59 12.29 -13.34
CA ALA A 147 -10.37 12.97 -14.38
C ALA A 147 -11.43 13.86 -13.70
N PRO A 148 -11.57 15.14 -14.08
CA PRO A 148 -12.61 16.00 -13.52
C PRO A 148 -13.99 15.52 -14.00
N SER A 149 -14.88 15.17 -13.06
CA SER A 149 -16.28 14.90 -13.38
C SER A 149 -17.06 16.23 -13.37
N PRO A 150 -17.90 16.52 -14.38
CA PRO A 150 -18.50 17.83 -14.58
C PRO A 150 -19.63 18.13 -13.57
N CYS A 151 -19.67 19.38 -13.10
CA CYS A 151 -20.78 19.90 -12.30
C CYS A 151 -22.07 19.97 -13.14
N PRO A 152 -23.26 19.66 -12.59
CA PRO A 152 -24.52 19.91 -13.30
C PRO A 152 -24.75 21.41 -13.47
N PRO A 153 -25.36 21.85 -14.59
CA PRO A 153 -25.65 23.26 -14.81
C PRO A 153 -26.72 23.74 -13.83
N THR A 154 -26.44 24.86 -13.18
CA THR A 154 -27.44 25.61 -12.41
C THR A 154 -28.15 26.59 -13.35
N ASN A 155 -29.48 26.69 -13.21
CA ASN A 155 -30.40 27.63 -13.85
C ASN A 155 -31.14 27.13 -15.11
N VAL A 156 -32.08 26.18 -14.91
CA VAL A 156 -33.14 25.88 -15.88
C VAL A 156 -34.42 26.57 -15.40
N GLN A 157 -34.79 27.68 -16.05
CA GLN A 157 -36.13 28.27 -15.88
C GLN A 157 -36.99 27.92 -17.10
N PRO A 158 -38.27 27.55 -16.90
CA PRO A 158 -39.23 27.45 -18.00
C PRO A 158 -39.65 28.84 -18.48
N SER A 159 -39.67 29.03 -19.80
CA SER A 159 -40.40 30.10 -20.49
C SER A 159 -41.90 29.86 -20.46
#